data_AF-A0A809ZUN9-F1
#
_entry.id   AF-A0A809ZUN9-F1
#
_cell.length_a   1.000
_cell.length_b   1.000
_cell.length_c   1.000
_cell.angle_alpha   90.00
_cell.angle_beta   90.00
_cell.angle_gamma   90.00
#
_symmetry.space_group_name_H-M   'P 1'
#
loop_
_entity.id
_entity.type
_entity.pdbx_description
1 polymer ?
#
loop_
_entity_poly.entity_id
_entity_poly.type
_entity_poly.pdbx_seq_one_letter_code
_entity_poly.pdbx_strand_id
1 'polypeptide(L)'
;MRSLIVAAAGPRLDSDTRETWLRRAADLVGVSFRQARAVYYGEISGPNCEAVRKFEAAAEQRAREGAAHLADQFDSLLAQLVEGAPFLDRREVDALYRVADKLRSAYGLRQD
;
A
#
# COMPACT_ATOMS: atom_id res chain seq x y z
N MET A 1 -14.43 8.19 3.00
CA MET A 1 -14.66 6.74 2.81
C MET A 1 -14.29 6.21 1.44
N ARG A 2 -14.58 6.91 0.33
CA ARG A 2 -14.08 6.50 -1.00
C ARG A 2 -12.55 6.27 -1.04
N SER A 3 -11.78 7.17 -0.45
CA SER A 3 -10.31 7.06 -0.35
C SER A 3 -9.85 5.80 0.38
N LEU A 4 -10.57 5.38 1.42
CA LEU A 4 -10.27 4.17 2.20
C LEU A 4 -10.39 2.91 1.32
N ILE A 5 -11.48 2.79 0.56
CA ILE A 5 -11.66 1.66 -0.36
C ILE A 5 -10.58 1.67 -1.45
N VAL A 6 -10.22 2.85 -1.97
CA VAL A 6 -9.12 2.96 -2.95
C VAL A 6 -7.79 2.53 -2.34
N ALA A 7 -7.50 2.92 -1.10
CA ALA A 7 -6.27 2.53 -0.40
C ALA A 7 -6.20 1.01 -0.16
N ALA A 8 -7.32 0.36 0.17
CA ALA A 8 -7.39 -1.08 0.37
C ALA A 8 -7.37 -1.87 -0.96
N ALA A 9 -8.31 -1.59 -1.86
CA ALA A 9 -8.53 -2.37 -3.08
C ALA A 9 -7.61 -1.98 -4.25
N GLY A 10 -6.92 -0.84 -4.13
CA GLY A 10 -6.15 -0.24 -5.20
C GLY A 10 -7.00 0.54 -6.20
N PRO A 11 -6.36 1.11 -7.23
CA PRO A 11 -7.07 1.86 -8.25
C PRO A 11 -8.03 0.97 -9.04
N ARG A 12 -9.02 1.62 -9.64
CA ARG A 12 -9.93 0.99 -10.59
C ARG A 12 -9.19 0.77 -11.91
N LEU A 13 -9.29 -0.43 -12.47
CA LEU A 13 -8.70 -0.75 -13.77
C LEU A 13 -9.56 -0.18 -14.92
N ASP A 14 -8.99 -0.06 -16.11
CA ASP A 14 -9.74 0.42 -17.28
C ASP A 14 -10.86 -0.53 -17.70
N SER A 15 -10.68 -1.83 -17.42
CA SER A 15 -11.71 -2.86 -17.61
C SER A 15 -12.76 -2.91 -16.51
N ASP A 16 -12.57 -2.20 -15.40
CA ASP A 16 -13.47 -2.22 -14.25
C ASP A 16 -14.63 -1.22 -14.41
N THR A 17 -15.86 -1.72 -14.32
CA THR A 17 -16.98 -0.85 -13.92
C THR A 17 -16.88 -0.54 -12.43
N ARG A 18 -17.63 0.47 -11.95
CA ARG A 18 -17.67 0.76 -10.51
C ARG A 18 -18.18 -0.44 -9.70
N GLU A 19 -19.16 -1.17 -10.21
CA GLU A 19 -19.70 -2.35 -9.52
C GLU A 19 -18.71 -3.50 -9.48
N THR A 20 -18.03 -3.80 -10.60
CA THR A 20 -17.03 -4.88 -10.61
C THR A 20 -15.86 -4.56 -9.69
N TRP A 21 -15.42 -3.29 -9.68
CA TRP A 21 -14.40 -2.80 -8.75
C TRP A 21 -14.82 -2.91 -7.28
N LEU A 22 -16.04 -2.51 -6.95
CA LEU A 22 -16.56 -2.62 -5.57
C LEU A 22 -16.77 -4.07 -5.14
N ARG A 23 -17.14 -4.97 -6.07
CA ARG A 23 -17.24 -6.41 -5.79
C ARG A 23 -15.87 -6.99 -5.48
N ARG A 24 -14.87 -6.70 -6.32
CA ARG A 24 -13.47 -7.06 -6.06
C ARG A 24 -12.97 -6.53 -4.72
N ALA A 25 -13.29 -5.28 -4.38
CA ALA A 25 -12.95 -4.69 -3.09
C ALA A 25 -13.62 -5.43 -1.91
N ALA A 26 -14.88 -5.83 -2.07
CA ALA A 26 -15.64 -6.57 -1.07
C ALA A 26 -15.05 -7.98 -0.84
N ASP A 27 -14.74 -8.68 -1.92
CA ASP A 27 -14.14 -10.02 -1.90
C ASP A 27 -12.76 -9.99 -1.22
N LEU A 28 -11.95 -8.97 -1.52
CA LEU A 28 -10.61 -8.79 -0.95
C LEU A 28 -10.61 -8.69 0.58
N VAL A 29 -11.62 -8.04 1.17
CA VAL A 29 -11.70 -7.84 2.63
C VAL A 29 -12.70 -8.78 3.31
N GLY A 30 -13.37 -9.67 2.57
CA GLY A 30 -14.36 -10.60 3.11
C GLY A 30 -15.60 -9.91 3.68
N VAL A 31 -16.19 -8.98 2.91
CA VAL A 31 -17.48 -8.34 3.23
C VAL A 31 -18.46 -8.49 2.07
N SER A 32 -19.74 -8.23 2.31
CA SER A 32 -20.72 -8.22 1.23
C SER A 32 -20.56 -7.00 0.32
N PHE A 33 -20.93 -7.15 -0.96
CA PHE A 33 -20.99 -6.03 -1.92
C PHE A 33 -21.82 -4.85 -1.39
N ARG A 34 -22.93 -5.13 -0.69
CA ARG A 34 -23.78 -4.10 -0.08
C ARG A 34 -23.03 -3.28 0.97
N GLN A 35 -22.25 -3.94 1.83
CA GLN A 35 -21.42 -3.27 2.82
C GLN A 35 -20.31 -2.44 2.17
N ALA A 36 -19.62 -2.99 1.17
CA ALA A 36 -18.61 -2.24 0.42
C ALA A 36 -19.19 -1.00 -0.26
N ARG A 37 -20.37 -1.12 -0.86
CA ARG A 37 -21.11 0.01 -1.44
C ARG A 37 -21.50 1.05 -0.39
N ALA A 38 -22.02 0.62 0.76
CA ALA A 38 -22.41 1.51 1.85
C ALA A 38 -21.19 2.28 2.41
N VAL A 39 -20.04 1.62 2.57
CA VAL A 39 -18.78 2.31 2.92
C VAL A 39 -18.40 3.29 1.81
N TYR A 40 -18.42 2.88 0.54
CA TYR A 40 -18.02 3.72 -0.59
C TYR A 40 -18.79 5.04 -0.65
N TYR A 41 -20.12 4.98 -0.52
CA TYR A 41 -20.99 6.15 -0.52
C TYR A 41 -21.05 6.87 0.83
N GLY A 42 -20.39 6.35 1.87
CA GLY A 42 -20.38 6.93 3.21
C GLY A 42 -21.67 6.73 4.00
N GLU A 43 -22.53 5.82 3.57
CA GLU A 43 -23.79 5.45 4.27
C GLU A 43 -23.50 4.77 5.61
N ILE A 44 -22.39 4.04 5.70
CA ILE A 44 -21.84 3.52 6.96
C ILE A 44 -20.45 4.10 7.20
N SER A 45 -20.26 4.63 8.41
CA SER A 45 -19.01 5.25 8.84
C SER A 45 -18.76 4.97 10.32
N GLY A 46 -17.50 5.11 10.73
CA GLY A 46 -17.08 5.00 12.12
C GLY A 46 -16.35 3.69 12.47
N PRO A 47 -15.51 3.73 13.50
CA PRO A 47 -14.58 2.64 13.85
C PRO A 47 -15.28 1.39 14.40
N ASN A 48 -16.55 1.51 14.81
CA ASN A 48 -17.32 0.38 15.34
C ASN A 48 -17.94 -0.49 14.23
N CYS A 49 -17.90 -0.06 12.97
CA CYS A 49 -18.41 -0.84 11.86
C CYS A 49 -17.36 -1.87 11.40
N GLU A 50 -17.71 -3.16 11.43
CA GLU A 50 -16.83 -4.25 11.01
C GLU A 50 -16.32 -4.06 9.58
N ALA A 51 -17.19 -3.64 8.65
CA ALA A 51 -16.80 -3.41 7.27
C ALA A 51 -15.74 -2.30 7.13
N VAL A 52 -15.89 -1.21 7.89
CA VAL A 52 -14.92 -0.11 7.90
C VAL A 52 -13.58 -0.60 8.44
N ARG A 53 -13.57 -1.30 9.57
CA ARG A 53 -12.35 -1.88 10.16
C ARG A 53 -11.63 -2.84 9.23
N LYS A 54 -12.37 -3.67 8.50
CA LYS A 54 -11.79 -4.60 7.51
C LYS A 54 -11.10 -3.86 6.37
N PHE A 55 -11.70 -2.77 5.88
CA PHE A 55 -11.05 -1.90 4.88
C PHE A 55 -9.85 -1.15 5.44
N GLU A 56 -9.89 -0.68 6.70
CA GLU A 56 -8.75 -0.03 7.36
C GLU A 56 -7.56 -0.99 7.49
N ALA A 57 -7.80 -2.21 7.99
CA ALA A 57 -6.77 -3.23 8.10
C ALA A 57 -6.15 -3.60 6.74
N ALA A 58 -6.98 -3.74 5.70
CA ALA A 58 -6.50 -4.03 4.35
C ALA A 58 -5.71 -2.86 3.74
N ALA A 59 -6.12 -1.62 3.99
CA ALA A 59 -5.38 -0.43 3.54
C ALA A 59 -4.01 -0.34 4.24
N GLU A 60 -3.96 -0.61 5.54
CA GLU A 60 -2.70 -0.65 6.30
C GLU A 60 -1.77 -1.76 5.80
N GLN A 61 -2.30 -2.96 5.59
CA GLN A 61 -1.52 -4.09 5.08
C GLN A 61 -0.92 -3.77 3.70
N ARG A 62 -1.73 -3.21 2.78
CA ARG A 62 -1.25 -2.82 1.46
C ARG A 62 -0.18 -1.73 1.52
N ALA A 63 -0.30 -0.79 2.45
CA ALA A 63 0.71 0.24 2.64
C ALA A 63 2.05 -0.36 3.11
N ARG A 64 2.00 -1.34 4.03
CA ARG A 64 3.19 -2.09 4.48
C ARG A 64 3.83 -2.86 3.33
N GLU A 65 3.04 -3.58 2.54
CA GLU A 65 3.53 -4.32 1.36
C GLU A 65 4.15 -3.39 0.31
N GLY A 66 3.50 -2.25 0.04
CA GLY A 66 4.02 -1.24 -0.89
C GLY A 66 5.34 -0.64 -0.40
N ALA A 67 5.45 -0.34 0.89
CA ALA A 67 6.68 0.17 1.49
C ALA A 67 7.82 -0.85 1.46
N ALA A 68 7.53 -2.12 1.74
CA ALA A 68 8.49 -3.22 1.63
C ALA A 68 9.00 -3.35 0.19
N HIS A 69 8.09 -3.40 -0.79
CA HIS A 69 8.47 -3.51 -2.19
C HIS A 69 9.32 -2.34 -2.68
N LEU A 70 8.99 -1.11 -2.27
CA LEU A 70 9.80 0.08 -2.56
C LEU A 70 11.20 -0.04 -1.94
N ALA A 71 11.30 -0.49 -0.70
CA ALA A 71 12.60 -0.70 -0.06
C ALA A 71 13.45 -1.73 -0.81
N ASP A 72 12.86 -2.84 -1.28
CA ASP A 72 13.56 -3.87 -2.07
C ASP A 72 14.03 -3.32 -3.42
N GLN A 73 13.23 -2.49 -4.08
CA GLN A 73 13.62 -1.81 -5.32
C GLN A 73 14.80 -0.86 -5.09
N PHE A 74 14.79 -0.11 -3.98
CA PHE A 74 15.91 0.76 -3.62
C PHE A 74 17.19 -0.03 -3.35
N ASP A 75 17.12 -1.13 -2.61
CA ASP A 75 18.27 -2.01 -2.36
C ASP A 75 18.83 -2.57 -3.67
N SER A 76 17.95 -3.00 -4.57
CA SER A 76 18.36 -3.52 -5.88
C SER A 76 19.06 -2.46 -6.74
N LEU A 77 18.54 -1.22 -6.75
CA LEU A 77 19.16 -0.10 -7.45
C LEU A 77 20.52 0.25 -6.84
N LEU A 78 20.64 0.24 -5.51
CA LEU A 78 21.89 0.51 -4.81
C LEU A 78 22.95 -0.55 -5.12
N ALA A 79 22.57 -1.83 -5.15
CA ALA A 79 23.46 -2.92 -5.54
C ALA A 79 23.99 -2.73 -6.97
N GLN A 80 23.09 -2.46 -7.94
CA GLN A 80 23.47 -2.22 -9.34
C GLN A 80 24.37 -0.99 -9.50
N LEU A 81 24.09 0.08 -8.74
CA LEU A 81 24.89 1.30 -8.73
C LEU A 81 26.32 1.02 -8.23
N VAL A 82 26.47 0.30 -7.11
CA VAL A 82 27.78 -0.07 -6.54
C VAL A 82 28.57 -1.00 -7.48
N GLU A 83 27.91 -1.94 -8.14
CA GLU A 83 28.55 -2.90 -9.03
C GLU A 83 28.97 -2.27 -10.38
N GLY A 84 28.23 -1.25 -10.84
CA GLY A 84 28.41 -0.62 -12.15
C GLY A 84 29.26 0.65 -12.20
N ALA A 85 29.56 1.32 -11.07
CA ALA A 85 30.23 2.63 -11.12
C ALA A 85 31.49 2.73 -10.23
N PRO A 86 32.69 2.91 -10.82
CA PRO A 86 33.90 3.23 -10.07
C PRO A 86 33.90 4.66 -9.46
N PHE A 87 32.89 5.50 -9.75
CA PHE A 87 32.92 6.94 -9.47
C PHE A 87 31.66 7.50 -8.78
N LEU A 88 30.78 6.64 -8.28
CA LEU A 88 29.59 7.11 -7.56
C LEU A 88 29.99 7.86 -6.28
N ASP A 89 29.42 9.05 -6.11
CA ASP A 89 29.57 9.80 -4.87
C ASP A 89 28.86 9.03 -3.75
N ARG A 90 29.65 8.62 -2.76
CA ARG A 90 29.20 7.90 -1.55
C ARG A 90 28.02 8.61 -0.88
N ARG A 91 27.90 9.94 -1.02
CA ARG A 91 26.80 10.74 -0.50
C ARG A 91 25.44 10.43 -1.11
N GLU A 92 25.38 10.13 -2.41
CA GLU A 92 24.12 9.80 -3.10
C GLU A 92 23.63 8.40 -2.71
N VAL A 93 24.57 7.45 -2.61
CA VAL A 93 24.33 6.09 -2.11
C VAL A 93 23.80 6.14 -0.66
N ASP A 94 24.46 6.90 0.21
CA ASP A 94 24.03 7.08 1.60
C ASP A 94 22.66 7.79 1.72
N ALA A 95 22.32 8.67 0.77
CA ALA A 95 21.00 9.33 0.76
C ALA A 95 19.88 8.33 0.44
N LEU A 96 20.10 7.44 -0.54
CA LEU A 96 19.16 6.40 -0.92
C LEU A 96 18.96 5.36 0.21
N TYR A 97 20.05 4.91 0.85
CA TYR A 97 19.96 4.04 2.03
C TYR A 97 19.12 4.68 3.16
N ARG A 98 19.29 5.98 3.41
CA ARG A 98 18.49 6.70 4.41
C ARG A 98 17.01 6.80 4.06
N VAL A 99 16.66 6.86 2.78
CA VAL A 99 15.25 6.83 2.34
C VAL A 99 14.67 5.44 2.56
N ALA A 100 15.40 4.38 2.21
CA ALA A 100 14.97 3.00 2.42
C ALA A 100 14.77 2.69 3.92
N ASP A 101 15.70 3.12 4.79
CA ASP A 101 15.60 2.92 6.24
C ASP A 101 14.44 3.70 6.87
N LYS A 102 14.18 4.93 6.39
CA LYS A 102 13.01 5.71 6.81
C LYS A 102 11.70 5.02 6.42
N LEU A 103 11.62 4.45 5.23
CA LEU A 103 10.45 3.68 4.80
C LEU A 103 10.26 2.44 5.68
N ARG A 104 11.32 1.67 5.97
CA ARG A 104 11.20 0.51 6.86
C ARG A 104 10.79 0.89 8.28
N SER A 105 11.39 1.94 8.83
CA SER A 105 11.09 2.41 10.19
C SER A 105 9.66 2.95 10.31
N ALA A 106 9.16 3.65 9.29
CA ALA A 106 7.79 4.17 9.28
C ALA A 106 6.71 3.08 9.25
N TYR A 107 7.05 1.88 8.75
CA TYR A 107 6.12 0.75 8.61
C TYR A 107 6.46 -0.46 9.50
N GLY A 108 7.42 -0.32 10.43
CA GLY A 108 7.79 -1.37 11.38
C GLY A 108 8.43 -2.62 10.75
N LEU A 109 9.06 -2.47 9.57
CA LEU A 109 9.63 -3.57 8.77
C LEU A 109 11.09 -3.88 9.11
N ARG A 110 11.55 -3.66 10.35
CA ARG A 110 12.93 -4.01 10.72
C ARG A 110 13.08 -5.53 10.73
N GLN A 111 14.02 -6.04 9.93
CA GLN A 111 14.54 -7.39 10.12
C GLN A 111 15.59 -7.33 11.22
N ASP A 112 15.39 -8.13 12.27
CA ASP A 112 16.39 -8.41 13.30
C ASP A 112 17.56 -9.22 12.72
#